data_AF-A0AAU4YBU6-F1
#
_entry.id   AF-A0AAU4YBU6-F1
#
_cell.length_a   1.000
_cell.length_b   1.000
_cell.length_c   1.000
_cell.angle_alpha   90.00
_cell.angle_beta   90.00
_cell.angle_gamma   90.00
#
_symmetry.space_group_name_H-M   'P 1'
#
loop_
_entity.id
_entity.type
_entity.pdbx_description
1 polymer ?
#
loop_
_entity_poly.entity_id
_entity_poly.type
_entity_poly.pdbx_seq_one_letter_code
_entity_poly.pdbx_strand_id
1 'polypeptide(L)'
;MLLVLGAATGLSNWPMQLQRAVTDGCEDFTVARKRAETLTGTAKSDDGTKNGGYFVMNAQMLMTCWLHAAALEGLSGMDILRWATAATERQPVDILSAHNQPNLARALAAQHAAAPEERSASWRTAETVHHHQ
;
A
#
# COMPACT_ATOMS: atom_id res chain seq x y z
N MET A 1 6.10 -21.51 -27.27
CA MET A 1 5.51 -21.71 -25.93
C MET A 1 6.29 -20.83 -24.96
N LEU A 2 5.86 -19.58 -24.80
CA LEU A 2 6.45 -18.62 -23.86
C LEU A 2 5.56 -18.59 -22.62
N LEU A 3 6.09 -19.06 -21.50
CA LEU A 3 5.51 -18.93 -20.17
C LEU A 3 5.55 -17.46 -19.77
N VAL A 4 4.40 -16.78 -19.77
CA VAL A 4 4.27 -15.48 -19.10
C VAL A 4 3.84 -15.75 -17.66
N LEU A 5 4.73 -15.34 -16.76
CA LEU A 5 4.62 -15.35 -15.32
C LEU A 5 3.29 -14.74 -14.83
N GLY A 6 2.71 -15.39 -13.82
CA GLY A 6 1.46 -15.01 -13.16
C GLY A 6 1.48 -13.54 -12.71
N ALA A 7 0.41 -12.84 -13.04
CA ALA A 7 0.45 -11.40 -13.22
C ALA A 7 -0.21 -10.67 -12.03
N ALA A 8 0.57 -9.84 -11.35
CA ALA A 8 0.12 -8.79 -10.44
C ALA A 8 -0.55 -7.64 -11.24
N THR A 9 -1.61 -7.94 -12.01
CA THR A 9 -2.06 -7.08 -13.13
C THR A 9 -3.26 -6.21 -12.89
N GLY A 10 -3.90 -6.23 -11.71
CA GLY A 10 -5.12 -5.46 -11.46
C GLY A 10 -4.94 -3.98 -11.81
N LEU A 11 -3.90 -3.36 -11.28
CA LEU A 11 -3.52 -1.96 -11.58
C LEU A 11 -2.57 -1.82 -12.78
N SER A 12 -1.76 -2.84 -13.10
CA SER A 12 -0.87 -2.79 -14.28
C SER A 12 -1.66 -2.64 -15.59
N ASN A 13 -2.90 -3.14 -15.63
CA ASN A 13 -3.80 -3.02 -16.76
C ASN A 13 -4.70 -1.76 -16.71
N TRP A 14 -4.57 -0.91 -15.68
CA TRP A 14 -5.32 0.34 -15.61
C TRP A 14 -4.77 1.37 -16.59
N PRO A 15 -5.62 2.21 -17.20
CA PRO A 15 -5.16 3.35 -17.95
C PRO A 15 -4.21 4.20 -17.09
N MET A 16 -3.10 4.66 -17.66
CA MET A 16 -2.10 5.47 -16.94
C MET A 16 -2.71 6.69 -16.22
N GLN A 17 -3.78 7.27 -16.77
CA GLN A 17 -4.53 8.36 -16.14
C GLN A 17 -5.20 7.94 -14.83
N LEU A 18 -5.76 6.72 -14.79
CA LEU A 18 -6.38 6.16 -13.60
C LEU A 18 -5.33 5.81 -12.54
N GLN A 19 -4.14 5.36 -12.95
CA GLN A 19 -3.01 5.11 -12.04
C GLN A 19 -2.50 6.40 -11.36
N ARG A 20 -2.54 7.54 -12.07
CA ARG A 20 -2.20 8.86 -11.51
C ARG A 20 -3.32 9.41 -10.63
N ALA A 21 -4.58 9.18 -11.00
CA ALA A 21 -5.73 9.59 -10.19
C ALA A 21 -5.72 9.00 -8.78
N VAL A 22 -5.06 7.85 -8.58
CA VAL A 22 -4.92 7.23 -7.26
C VAL A 22 -4.00 8.02 -6.33
N THR A 23 -3.02 8.78 -6.84
CA THR A 23 -2.10 9.58 -6.00
C THR A 23 -2.45 11.06 -5.98
N ASP A 24 -3.28 11.54 -6.91
CA ASP A 24 -3.67 12.96 -7.04
C ASP A 24 -4.27 13.55 -5.75
N GLY A 25 -3.70 14.63 -5.23
CA GLY A 25 -4.15 15.28 -3.99
C GLY A 25 -3.79 14.57 -2.68
N CYS A 26 -3.07 13.44 -2.73
CA CYS A 26 -2.60 12.74 -1.53
C CYS A 26 -1.40 13.42 -0.84
N GLU A 27 -0.89 14.54 -1.36
CA GLU A 27 0.02 15.43 -0.65
C GLU A 27 -0.63 15.98 0.63
N ASP A 28 -1.97 16.07 0.67
CA ASP A 28 -2.70 16.21 1.93
C ASP A 28 -2.88 14.82 2.57
N PHE A 29 -2.28 14.64 3.75
CA PHE A 29 -2.39 13.41 4.53
C PHE A 29 -3.84 12.99 4.81
N THR A 30 -4.76 13.95 4.99
CA THR A 30 -6.19 13.65 5.21
C THR A 30 -6.83 13.05 3.97
N VAL A 31 -6.45 13.53 2.77
CA VAL A 31 -6.90 12.97 1.50
C VAL A 31 -6.33 11.57 1.30
N ALA A 32 -5.03 11.39 1.55
CA ALA A 32 -4.37 10.09 1.51
C ALA A 32 -5.06 9.06 2.43
N ARG A 33 -5.39 9.46 3.66
CA ARG A 33 -6.06 8.60 4.62
C ARG A 33 -7.46 8.20 4.20
N LYS A 34 -8.30 9.15 3.76
CA LYS A 34 -9.66 8.85 3.26
C LYS A 34 -9.64 7.93 2.04
N ARG A 35 -8.66 8.11 1.16
CA ARG A 35 -8.46 7.25 -0.01
C ARG A 35 -8.04 5.84 0.41
N ALA A 36 -7.10 5.72 1.35
CA ALA A 36 -6.70 4.44 1.92
C ALA A 36 -7.89 3.73 2.60
N GLU A 37 -8.75 4.46 3.33
CA GLU A 37 -9.98 3.91 3.92
C GLU A 37 -10.92 3.32 2.87
N THR A 38 -11.07 4.01 1.73
CA THR A 38 -11.91 3.52 0.62
C THR A 38 -11.33 2.24 0.01
N LEU A 39 -10.02 2.25 -0.30
CA LEU A 39 -9.32 1.10 -0.91
C LEU A 39 -9.25 -0.12 0.02
N THR A 40 -9.07 0.10 1.31
CA THR A 40 -9.03 -0.99 2.31
C THR A 40 -10.43 -1.41 2.76
N GLY A 41 -11.42 -0.53 2.66
CA GLY A 41 -12.83 -0.86 2.89
C GLY A 41 -13.38 -1.80 1.85
N THR A 42 -13.00 -1.64 0.57
CA THR A 42 -13.34 -2.57 -0.52
C THR A 42 -12.63 -3.92 -0.39
N ALA A 43 -11.52 -3.98 0.33
CA ALA A 43 -10.77 -5.21 0.61
C ALA A 43 -11.36 -6.07 1.74
N LYS A 44 -12.32 -5.55 2.52
CA LYS A 44 -13.00 -6.35 3.55
C LYS A 44 -13.99 -7.29 2.89
N SER A 45 -13.61 -8.55 2.68
CA SER A 45 -14.54 -9.64 2.43
C SER A 45 -14.01 -10.96 3.03
N ASP A 46 -14.84 -11.53 3.90
CA ASP A 46 -15.02 -12.95 4.21
C ASP A 46 -14.16 -13.72 5.24
N ASP A 47 -13.61 -13.09 6.28
CA ASP A 47 -13.28 -13.92 7.45
C ASP A 47 -13.46 -13.21 8.80
N GLY A 48 -14.44 -13.68 9.56
CA GLY A 48 -14.86 -13.17 10.87
C GLY A 48 -13.88 -13.48 12.00
N THR A 49 -12.58 -13.34 11.76
CA THR A 49 -11.53 -13.57 12.77
C THR A 49 -11.23 -12.29 13.55
N LYS A 50 -11.06 -12.41 14.88
CA LYS A 50 -10.78 -11.28 15.79
C LYS A 50 -9.54 -10.45 15.40
N ASN A 51 -8.62 -11.01 14.63
CA ASN A 51 -7.43 -10.30 14.15
C ASN A 51 -7.67 -9.48 12.88
N GLY A 52 -8.78 -9.67 12.17
CA GLY A 52 -9.10 -8.95 10.93
C GLY A 52 -9.14 -7.43 11.11
N GLY A 53 -9.63 -6.94 12.25
CA GLY A 53 -9.65 -5.50 12.56
C GLY A 53 -8.26 -4.89 12.72
N TYR A 54 -7.33 -5.61 13.35
CA TYR A 54 -5.94 -5.18 13.53
C TYR A 54 -5.18 -5.14 12.20
N PHE A 55 -5.38 -6.15 11.35
CA PHE A 55 -4.75 -6.20 10.02
C PHE A 55 -5.27 -5.10 9.08
N VAL A 56 -6.56 -4.80 9.13
CA VAL A 56 -7.15 -3.69 8.36
C VAL A 56 -6.58 -2.35 8.81
N MET A 57 -6.48 -2.10 10.12
CA MET A 57 -5.88 -0.85 10.62
C MET A 57 -4.43 -0.70 10.18
N ASN A 58 -3.66 -1.79 10.17
CA ASN A 58 -2.28 -1.77 9.71
C ASN A 58 -2.18 -1.53 8.20
N ALA A 59 -2.98 -2.23 7.40
CA ALA A 59 -3.03 -2.06 5.96
C ALA A 59 -3.45 -0.63 5.55
N GLN A 60 -4.41 -0.03 6.27
CA GLN A 60 -4.83 1.35 6.04
C GLN A 60 -3.71 2.34 6.34
N MET A 61 -2.95 2.14 7.42
CA MET A 61 -1.81 3.00 7.77
C MET A 61 -0.71 2.91 6.73
N LEU A 62 -0.35 1.70 6.29
CA LEU A 62 0.63 1.46 5.23
C LEU A 62 0.20 2.12 3.91
N MET A 63 -1.03 1.86 3.49
CA MET A 63 -1.59 2.44 2.26
C MET A 63 -1.62 3.98 2.34
N THR A 64 -1.97 4.55 3.48
CA THR A 64 -1.92 6.02 3.69
C THR A 64 -0.49 6.55 3.51
N CYS A 65 0.51 5.90 4.10
CA CYS A 65 1.90 6.31 3.99
C CYS A 65 2.41 6.24 2.53
N TRP A 66 2.08 5.17 1.81
CA TRP A 66 2.48 5.03 0.40
C TRP A 66 1.79 6.04 -0.51
N LEU A 67 0.49 6.26 -0.36
CA LEU A 67 -0.24 7.26 -1.15
C LEU A 67 0.36 8.66 -0.95
N HIS A 68 0.64 9.02 0.30
CA HIS A 68 1.23 10.30 0.64
C HIS A 68 2.65 10.44 0.10
N ALA A 69 3.51 9.43 0.30
CA ALA A 69 4.87 9.42 -0.24
C ALA A 69 4.89 9.51 -1.77
N ALA A 70 4.03 8.75 -2.45
CA ALA A 70 3.96 8.77 -3.90
C ALA A 70 3.53 10.15 -4.43
N ALA A 71 2.53 10.78 -3.81
CA ALA A 71 2.06 12.10 -4.22
C ALA A 71 3.12 13.19 -4.05
N LEU A 72 3.88 13.16 -2.93
CA LEU A 72 4.96 14.12 -2.67
C LEU A 72 6.07 14.12 -3.75
N GLU A 73 6.25 13.00 -4.44
CA GLU A 73 7.25 12.84 -5.52
C GLU A 73 6.63 12.75 -6.93
N GLY A 74 5.31 12.92 -7.06
CA GLY A 74 4.61 12.77 -8.35
C GLY A 74 4.64 11.35 -8.93
N LEU A 75 4.79 10.33 -8.07
CA LEU A 75 4.80 8.92 -8.41
C LEU A 75 3.38 8.37 -8.59
N SER A 76 3.28 7.20 -9.22
CA SER A 76 2.03 6.59 -9.65
C SER A 76 1.56 5.47 -8.72
N GLY A 77 0.32 5.00 -8.91
CA GLY A 77 -0.16 3.78 -8.25
C GLY A 77 0.70 2.52 -8.52
N MET A 78 1.47 2.49 -9.61
CA MET A 78 2.40 1.37 -9.88
C MET A 78 3.60 1.36 -8.94
N ASP A 79 4.07 2.53 -8.51
CA ASP A 79 5.13 2.65 -7.52
C ASP A 79 4.65 2.14 -6.16
N ILE A 80 3.40 2.44 -5.82
CA ILE A 80 2.75 1.91 -4.61
C ILE A 80 2.66 0.39 -4.64
N LEU A 81 2.28 -0.21 -5.77
CA LEU A 81 2.27 -1.67 -5.90
C LEU A 81 3.66 -2.29 -5.79
N ARG A 82 4.68 -1.64 -6.37
CA ARG A 82 6.06 -2.08 -6.23
C ARG A 82 6.46 -2.09 -4.76
N TRP A 83 6.11 -1.05 -4.00
CA TRP A 83 6.39 -0.98 -2.56
C TRP A 83 5.61 -2.01 -1.77
N ALA A 84 4.35 -2.24 -2.11
CA ALA A 84 3.49 -3.22 -1.45
C ALA A 84 3.94 -4.68 -1.67
N THR A 85 4.68 -4.96 -2.75
CA THR A 85 5.17 -6.31 -3.09
C THR A 85 6.65 -6.52 -2.76
N ALA A 86 7.38 -5.44 -2.43
CA ALA A 86 8.80 -5.48 -2.09
C ALA A 86 9.03 -5.01 -0.64
N ALA A 87 8.95 -5.94 0.31
CA ALA A 87 9.08 -5.67 1.75
C ALA A 87 10.40 -5.00 2.17
N THR A 88 11.45 -5.08 1.34
CA THR A 88 12.76 -4.45 1.59
C THR A 88 12.87 -3.05 0.99
N GLU A 89 11.88 -2.62 0.20
CA GLU A 89 11.92 -1.34 -0.48
C GLU A 89 11.76 -0.20 0.54
N ARG A 90 12.79 0.63 0.66
CA ARG A 90 12.84 1.73 1.64
C ARG A 90 12.52 3.09 1.04
N GLN A 91 12.44 3.19 -0.28
CA GLN A 91 12.10 4.41 -1.00
C GLN A 91 10.95 5.21 -0.35
N PRO A 92 9.79 4.64 0.03
CA PRO A 92 8.73 5.45 0.63
C PRO A 92 9.08 5.99 2.04
N VAL A 93 9.91 5.29 2.82
CA VAL A 93 10.43 5.78 4.11
C VAL A 93 11.38 6.96 3.89
N ASP A 94 12.24 6.85 2.88
CA ASP A 94 13.22 7.89 2.55
C ASP A 94 12.53 9.16 2.04
N ILE A 95 11.51 9.01 1.17
CA ILE A 95 10.67 10.11 0.69
C ILE A 95 10.00 10.84 1.86
N LEU A 96 9.32 10.11 2.75
CA LEU A 96 8.66 10.72 3.91
C LEU A 96 9.65 11.45 4.81
N SER A 97 10.85 10.91 4.98
CA SER A 97 11.91 11.56 5.75
C SER A 97 12.39 12.86 5.08
N ALA A 98 12.59 12.84 3.76
CA ALA A 98 13.02 14.00 2.98
C ALA A 98 11.98 15.14 2.96
N HIS A 99 10.69 14.80 3.01
CA HIS A 99 9.56 15.75 3.03
C HIS A 99 9.11 16.15 4.44
N ASN A 100 10.00 16.03 5.44
CA ASN A 100 9.73 16.42 6.83
C ASN A 100 8.50 15.73 7.44
N GLN A 101 8.28 14.45 7.12
CA GLN A 101 7.25 13.58 7.70
C GLN A 101 7.88 12.47 8.60
N PRO A 102 8.69 12.82 9.62
CA PRO A 102 9.46 11.83 10.38
C PRO A 102 8.60 10.82 11.15
N ASN A 103 7.39 11.23 11.57
CA ASN A 103 6.47 10.32 12.26
C ASN A 103 5.91 9.24 11.32
N LEU A 104 5.60 9.59 10.08
CA LEU A 104 5.12 8.65 9.06
C LEU A 104 6.26 7.74 8.61
N ALA A 105 7.45 8.30 8.40
CA ALA A 105 8.65 7.53 8.08
C ALA A 105 8.95 6.48 9.17
N ARG A 106 8.91 6.87 10.45
CA ARG A 106 9.11 5.96 11.59
C ARG A 106 8.03 4.88 11.66
N ALA A 107 6.76 5.24 11.47
CA ALA A 107 5.66 4.28 11.49
C ALA A 107 5.81 3.22 10.39
N LEU A 108 6.14 3.65 9.17
CA LEU A 108 6.37 2.76 8.04
C LEU A 108 7.61 1.89 8.23
N ALA A 109 8.72 2.46 8.74
CA ALA A 109 9.95 1.72 9.03
C ALA A 109 9.75 0.64 10.11
N ALA A 110 8.93 0.91 11.14
CA ALA A 110 8.60 -0.08 12.16
C ALA A 110 7.88 -1.30 11.57
N GLN A 111 6.98 -1.09 10.60
CA GLN A 111 6.31 -2.19 9.89
C GLN A 111 7.28 -2.97 9.00
N HIS A 112 8.21 -2.28 8.33
CA HIS A 112 9.27 -2.95 7.58
C HIS A 112 10.21 -3.75 8.48
N ALA A 113 10.29 -3.46 9.78
CA ALA A 113 11.13 -4.17 10.75
C ALA A 113 10.43 -5.33 11.49
N ALA A 114 9.09 -5.43 11.47
CA ALA A 114 8.31 -6.48 12.15
C ALA A 114 8.75 -7.90 11.75
N ALA A 115 8.55 -8.93 12.59
CA ALA A 115 9.08 -10.27 12.31
C ALA A 115 8.48 -10.86 10.99
N PRO A 116 9.21 -11.68 10.22
CA PRO A 116 8.72 -12.24 8.94
C PRO A 116 7.34 -12.89 9.03
N GLU A 117 6.99 -13.53 10.14
CA GLU A 117 5.66 -14.11 10.37
C GLU A 117 4.56 -13.04 10.49
N GLU A 118 4.80 -11.95 11.22
CA GLU A 118 3.87 -10.83 11.41
C GLU A 118 3.76 -9.98 10.13
N ARG A 119 4.91 -9.79 9.49
CA ARG A 119 5.06 -9.13 8.19
C ARG A 119 4.30 -9.93 7.13
N SER A 120 4.47 -11.26 7.05
CA SER A 120 3.72 -12.11 6.10
C SER A 120 2.22 -12.15 6.38
N ALA A 121 1.78 -12.05 7.64
CA ALA A 121 0.37 -11.98 7.97
C ALA A 121 -0.27 -10.66 7.49
N SER A 122 0.39 -9.53 7.74
CA SER A 122 -0.04 -8.23 7.23
C SER A 122 0.01 -8.12 5.70
N TRP A 123 1.03 -8.72 5.06
CA TRP A 123 1.14 -8.79 3.59
C TRP A 123 0.11 -9.71 2.95
N ARG A 124 -0.14 -10.91 3.50
CA ARG A 124 -1.16 -11.83 2.96
C ARG A 124 -2.54 -11.16 2.92
N THR A 125 -2.87 -10.31 3.89
CA THR A 125 -4.12 -9.52 3.89
C THR A 125 -4.16 -8.48 2.76
N ALA A 126 -3.01 -7.89 2.38
CA ALA A 126 -2.93 -7.00 1.22
C ALA A 126 -3.01 -7.78 -0.11
N GLU A 127 -2.41 -8.97 -0.16
CA GLU A 127 -2.39 -9.84 -1.36
C GLU A 127 -3.71 -10.59 -1.59
N THR A 128 -4.46 -10.95 -0.54
CA THR A 128 -5.76 -11.65 -0.68
C THR A 128 -6.81 -10.81 -1.41
N VAL A 129 -6.63 -9.50 -1.46
CA VAL A 129 -7.45 -8.58 -2.27
C VAL A 129 -7.29 -8.84 -3.78
N HIS A 130 -6.17 -9.42 -4.21
CA HIS A 130 -5.85 -9.65 -5.62
C HIS A 130 -6.31 -11.03 -6.16
N HIS A 131 -6.60 -11.99 -5.28
CA HIS A 131 -6.75 -13.40 -5.66
C HIS A 131 -8.19 -13.96 -5.71
N HIS A 132 -9.23 -13.15 -5.47
CA HIS A 132 -10.63 -13.60 -5.48
C HIS A 132 -11.49 -12.98 -6.60
N GLN A 133 -10.98 -12.94 -7.83
CA GLN A 133 -11.84 -12.91 -9.03
C GLN A 133 -11.83 -14.27 -9.73
#